data_AF-A0A4V2X8V5-F1
#
_entry.id   AF-A0A4V2X8V5-F1
#
_cell.length_a   1.000
_cell.length_b   1.000
_cell.length_c   1.000
_cell.angle_alpha   90.00
_cell.angle_beta   90.00
_cell.angle_gamma   90.00
#
_symmetry.space_group_name_H-M   'P 1'
#
loop_
_entity.id
_entity.type
_entity.pdbx_description
1 polymer ?
#
loop_
_entity_poly.entity_id
_entity_poly.type
_entity_poly.pdbx_seq_one_letter_code
_entity_poly.pdbx_strand_id
1 'polypeptide(L)'
;MTQKALFDYLEALPDPRQQAKCSHVLSEVIFMTLCAMMCGFDTWSEIALFAQEREKWFKRWLTLANGVPSHDTFNRIFAIMPAST
;
A
#
# COMPACT_ATOMS: atom_id res chain seq x y z
N MET A 1 -15.60 22.11 -6.21
CA MET A 1 -14.51 21.16 -5.92
C MET A 1 -14.90 19.84 -6.54
N THR A 2 -14.11 19.31 -7.47
CA THR A 2 -14.40 18.02 -8.10
C THR A 2 -13.95 16.92 -7.15
N GLN A 3 -14.87 16.07 -6.70
CA GLN A 3 -14.55 14.90 -5.89
C GLN A 3 -13.76 13.90 -6.76
N LYS A 4 -12.52 13.59 -6.37
CA LYS A 4 -11.71 12.52 -7.00
C LYS A 4 -11.93 11.20 -6.28
N ALA A 5 -11.83 10.08 -7.00
CA ALA A 5 -11.79 8.77 -6.35
C ALA A 5 -10.49 8.63 -5.56
N LEU A 6 -10.51 7.86 -4.47
CA LEU A 6 -9.32 7.63 -3.64
C LEU A 6 -8.14 7.08 -4.47
N PHE A 7 -8.41 6.14 -5.37
CA PHE A 7 -7.38 5.56 -6.24
C PHE A 7 -6.76 6.59 -7.18
N ASP A 8 -7.53 7.51 -7.76
CA ASP A 8 -6.99 8.59 -8.60
C ASP A 8 -5.96 9.45 -7.84
N TYR A 9 -6.17 9.63 -6.54
CA TYR A 9 -5.23 10.36 -5.68
C TYR A 9 -3.98 9.51 -5.40
N LEU A 10 -4.17 8.24 -5.02
CA LEU A 10 -3.06 7.34 -4.70
C LEU A 10 -2.16 7.05 -5.89
N GLU A 11 -2.72 6.93 -7.10
CA GLU A 11 -1.96 6.71 -8.34
C GLU A 11 -1.21 7.97 -8.81
N ALA A 12 -1.69 9.16 -8.43
CA ALA A 12 -1.02 10.41 -8.73
C ALA A 12 0.15 10.73 -7.77
N LEU A 13 0.32 9.95 -6.69
CA LEU A 13 1.42 10.16 -5.75
C LEU A 13 2.76 9.86 -6.43
N PRO A 14 3.76 10.75 -6.31
CA PRO A 14 5.09 10.45 -6.80
C PRO A 14 5.68 9.29 -6.01
N ASP A 15 6.22 8.30 -6.72
CA ASP A 15 6.88 7.16 -6.10
C ASP A 15 8.35 7.49 -5.80
N PRO A 16 8.76 7.70 -4.53
CA PRO A 16 10.14 8.05 -4.19
C PRO A 16 11.10 6.87 -4.30
N ARG A 17 10.59 5.66 -4.59
CA ARG A 17 11.39 4.44 -4.67
C ARG A 17 12.18 4.40 -5.98
N GLN A 18 13.31 3.72 -5.95
CA GLN A 18 14.07 3.44 -7.18
C GLN A 18 13.28 2.45 -8.05
N GLN A 19 12.81 2.89 -9.23
CA GLN A 19 11.91 2.14 -10.11
C GLN A 19 12.34 0.69 -10.39
N ALA A 20 13.64 0.44 -10.58
CA ALA A 20 14.18 -0.90 -10.85
C ALA A 20 14.04 -1.88 -9.66
N LYS A 21 13.70 -1.38 -8.46
CA LYS A 21 13.51 -2.13 -7.22
C LYS A 21 12.05 -2.14 -6.76
N CYS A 22 11.12 -1.65 -7.59
CA CYS A 22 9.70 -1.61 -7.30
C CYS A 22 9.01 -2.88 -7.82
N SER A 23 8.84 -3.88 -6.94
CA SER A 23 8.04 -5.07 -7.24
C SER A 23 6.54 -4.88 -6.94
N HIS A 24 6.16 -3.91 -6.12
CA HIS A 24 4.76 -3.70 -5.75
C HIS A 24 4.30 -2.30 -6.15
N VAL A 25 3.08 -2.20 -6.67
CA VAL A 25 2.44 -0.93 -7.05
C VAL A 25 2.22 -0.08 -5.80
N LEU A 26 2.67 1.19 -5.82
CA LEU A 26 2.65 2.05 -4.63
C LEU A 26 1.23 2.26 -4.09
N SER A 27 0.27 2.57 -4.98
CA SER A 27 -1.13 2.81 -4.62
C SER A 27 -1.77 1.59 -3.93
N GLU A 28 -1.47 0.38 -4.40
CA GLU A 28 -1.95 -0.87 -3.79
C GLU A 28 -1.38 -1.07 -2.38
N VAL A 29 -0.08 -0.82 -2.18
CA VAL A 29 0.56 -0.91 -0.87
C VAL A 29 -0.08 0.08 0.11
N ILE A 30 -0.27 1.32 -0.30
CA ILE A 30 -0.88 2.35 0.53
C ILE A 30 -2.33 1.98 0.87
N PHE A 31 -3.09 1.48 -0.11
CA PHE A 31 -4.47 1.05 0.11
C PHE A 31 -4.58 -0.11 1.11
N MET A 32 -3.74 -1.15 0.99
CA MET A 32 -3.69 -2.25 1.95
C MET A 32 -3.40 -1.76 3.37
N THR A 33 -2.44 -0.84 3.49
CA THR A 33 -2.04 -0.25 4.79
C THR A 33 -3.17 0.56 5.40
N LEU A 34 -3.86 1.39 4.60
CA LEU A 34 -5.01 2.17 5.05
C LEU A 34 -6.14 1.26 5.57
N CYS A 35 -6.47 0.20 4.83
CA CYS A 35 -7.46 -0.79 5.27
C CYS A 35 -7.10 -1.44 6.61
N ALA A 36 -5.84 -1.84 6.78
CA ALA A 36 -5.38 -2.45 8.02
C ALA A 36 -5.44 -1.45 9.20
N MET A 37 -4.96 -0.21 9.01
CA MET A 37 -5.00 0.83 10.05
C MET A 37 -6.42 1.20 10.46
N MET A 38 -7.38 1.25 9.53
CA MET A 38 -8.79 1.45 9.85
C MET A 38 -9.39 0.31 10.70
N CYS A 39 -8.80 -0.89 10.63
CA CYS A 39 -9.17 -2.03 11.48
C CYS A 39 -8.38 -2.08 12.80
N GLY A 40 -7.53 -1.08 13.09
CA GLY A 40 -6.78 -0.99 14.34
C GLY A 40 -5.44 -1.74 14.36
N PHE A 41 -4.92 -2.16 13.21
CA PHE A 41 -3.57 -2.73 13.11
C PHE A 41 -2.55 -1.61 12.92
N ASP A 42 -1.54 -1.52 13.79
CA ASP A 42 -0.59 -0.40 13.82
C ASP A 42 0.87 -0.82 13.57
N THR A 43 1.18 -2.11 13.59
CA THR A 43 2.51 -2.62 13.26
C THR A 43 2.61 -3.12 11.82
N TRP A 44 3.81 -3.02 11.20
CA TRP A 44 4.04 -3.53 9.85
C TRP A 44 3.81 -5.04 9.71
N SER A 45 4.11 -5.80 10.77
CA SER A 45 3.87 -7.24 10.83
C SER A 45 2.38 -7.56 10.82
N GLU A 46 1.58 -6.83 11.60
CA GLU A 46 0.13 -6.98 11.60
C GLU A 46 -0.50 -6.55 10.29
N ILE A 47 -0.03 -5.46 9.68
CA ILE A 47 -0.51 -4.98 8.38
C ILE A 47 -0.23 -6.03 7.29
N ALA A 48 0.97 -6.60 7.27
CA ALA A 48 1.32 -7.65 6.33
C ALA A 48 0.46 -8.90 6.55
N LEU A 49 0.26 -9.33 7.81
CA LEU A 49 -0.61 -10.45 8.14
C LEU A 49 -2.06 -10.18 7.74
N PHE A 50 -2.59 -9.00 8.03
CA PHE A 50 -3.94 -8.58 7.65
C PHE A 50 -4.17 -8.68 6.14
N ALA A 51 -3.19 -8.21 5.36
CA ALA A 51 -3.23 -8.24 3.91
C ALA A 51 -3.12 -9.67 3.35
N GLN A 52 -2.28 -10.52 3.94
CA GLN A 52 -2.15 -11.95 3.57
C GLN A 52 -3.46 -12.71 3.83
N GLU A 53 -4.04 -12.57 5.03
CA GLU A 53 -5.31 -13.23 5.39
C GLU A 53 -6.48 -12.79 4.50
N ARG A 54 -6.39 -11.60 3.90
CA ARG A 54 -7.41 -11.01 3.03
C ARG A 54 -6.98 -10.91 1.57
N GLU A 55 -5.93 -11.62 1.15
CA GLU A 55 -5.41 -11.49 -0.21
C GLU A 55 -6.49 -11.74 -1.27
N LYS A 56 -7.33 -12.78 -1.07
CA LYS A 56 -8.46 -13.08 -1.96
C LYS A 56 -9.48 -11.95 -2.04
N TRP A 57 -9.71 -11.24 -0.94
CA TRP A 57 -10.57 -10.07 -0.90
C TRP A 57 -9.89 -8.96 -1.73
N PHE A 58 -8.64 -8.61 -1.41
CA PHE A 58 -7.90 -7.56 -2.12
C PHE A 58 -7.79 -7.77 -3.64
N LYS A 59 -7.61 -9.01 -4.11
CA LYS A 59 -7.58 -9.36 -5.56
C LYS A 59 -8.85 -8.99 -6.34
N ARG A 60 -9.95 -8.64 -5.65
CA ARG A 60 -11.17 -8.14 -6.29
C ARG A 60 -11.05 -6.70 -6.79
N TRP A 61 -10.12 -5.93 -6.22
CA TRP A 61 -9.91 -4.50 -6.55
C TRP A 61 -8.47 -4.18 -6.94
N LEU A 62 -7.50 -4.97 -6.47
CA LEU A 62 -6.07 -4.77 -6.70
C LEU A 62 -5.53 -5.84 -7.66
N THR A 63 -4.50 -5.50 -8.42
CA THR A 63 -3.80 -6.45 -9.29
C THR A 63 -2.93 -7.41 -8.49
N LEU A 64 -2.23 -6.91 -7.46
CA LEU A 64 -1.26 -7.68 -6.65
C LEU A 64 -0.29 -8.50 -7.52
N ALA A 65 0.31 -7.86 -8.53
CA ALA A 65 1.15 -8.54 -9.53
C ALA A 65 2.26 -9.42 -8.92
N ASN A 66 2.80 -9.04 -7.75
CA ASN A 66 3.81 -9.81 -7.00
C ASN A 66 3.31 -10.24 -5.61
N GLY A 67 1.99 -10.39 -5.43
CA GLY A 67 1.37 -10.74 -4.17
C GLY A 67 1.46 -9.65 -3.10
N VAL A 68 1.19 -10.05 -1.86
CA VAL A 68 1.23 -9.16 -0.69
C VAL A 68 2.69 -8.87 -0.31
N PRO A 69 3.08 -7.60 -0.12
CA PRO A 69 4.42 -7.24 0.35
C PRO A 69 4.75 -7.82 1.73
N SER A 70 6.04 -8.02 2.00
CA SER A 70 6.52 -8.33 3.35
C SER A 70 6.39 -7.11 4.28
N HIS A 71 6.40 -7.35 5.60
CA HIS A 71 6.42 -6.27 6.60
C HIS A 71 7.62 -5.32 6.41
N ASP A 72 8.80 -5.84 6.05
CA ASP A 72 9.98 -5.03 5.68
C ASP A 72 9.71 -4.13 4.47
N THR A 73 8.95 -4.64 3.50
CA THR A 73 8.59 -3.88 2.30
C THR A 73 7.64 -2.75 2.65
N PHE A 74 6.60 -3.00 3.47
CA PHE A 74 5.75 -1.92 3.99
C PHE A 74 6.59 -0.86 4.71
N ASN A 75 7.38 -1.27 5.71
CA ASN A 75 8.23 -0.37 6.49
C ASN A 75 9.12 0.48 5.59
N ARG A 76 9.86 -0.14 4.66
CA ARG A 76 10.77 0.55 3.75
C ARG A 76 10.06 1.60 2.88
N ILE A 77 8.86 1.28 2.39
CA ILE A 77 8.08 2.19 1.54
C ILE A 77 7.68 3.42 2.36
N PHE A 78 7.04 3.22 3.51
CA PHE A 78 6.57 4.34 4.34
C PHE A 78 7.71 5.14 4.99
N ALA A 79 8.85 4.51 5.29
CA ALA A 79 10.02 5.19 5.84
C ALA A 79 10.66 6.21 4.89
N ILE A 80 10.50 6.04 3.58
CA ILE A 80 11.04 6.96 2.57
C ILE A 80 9.99 7.90 1.98
N MET A 81 8.71 7.73 2.36
CA MET A 81 7.65 8.64 1.94
C MET A 81 7.89 10.01 2.60
N PRO A 82 7.82 11.11 1.84
CA PRO A 82 7.95 12.44 2.42
C PRO A 82 6.80 12.70 3.39
N ALA A 83 7.10 13.23 4.59
CA ALA A 83 6.11 13.54 5.62
C ALA A 83 5.16 14.69 5.24
N SER A 84 5.48 15.43 4.17
CA SER A 84 4.72 16.57 3.67
C SER A 84 5.05 16.81 2.19
N THR A 85 4.03 17.04 1.37
CA THR A 85 4.15 17.88 0.17
C THR A 85 3.59 19.24 0.51
#